data_AF-A0A0F9V144-F1
#
_entry.id   AF-A0A0F9V144-F1
#
_cell.length_a   1.000
_cell.length_b   1.000
_cell.length_c   1.000
_cell.angle_alpha   90.00
_cell.angle_beta   90.00
_cell.angle_gamma   90.00
#
_symmetry.space_group_name_H-M   'P 1'
#
loop_
_entity.id
_entity.type
_entity.pdbx_description
1 polymer ?
#
loop_
_entity_poly.entity_id
_entity_poly.type
_entity_poly.pdbx_seq_one_letter_code
_entity_poly.pdbx_strand_id
1 'polypeptide(L)'
;QKEESSTSEQNTVPQHRFAEKVEEVKELEEKVSTLEKDAPGKLTPEQEKEQQAKEYLTGLMKEELDKRDTAKKEADTVEERKFNQDVQDALDENQDAKKADFLKFVEEQGDNFTSVKSAMSFYKQLGSTAKDAKAEGQEEERSKPDLPSSEGETEEITEAPEEDKNKSFRQVIAEAMRGAVGKSE
;
A
#
# COMPACT_ATOMS: atom_id res chain seq x y z
N GLN A 1 69.23 -23.07 -6.98
CA GLN A 1 68.21 -22.02 -7.25
C GLN A 1 67.22 -22.69 -8.20
N LYS A 2 65.99 -23.06 -7.80
CA LYS A 2 64.80 -22.18 -7.66
C LYS A 2 64.74 -21.23 -8.87
N GLU A 3 63.71 -21.25 -9.70
CA GLU A 3 62.33 -20.93 -9.33
C GLU A 3 61.26 -21.63 -10.18
N GLU A 4 60.13 -21.86 -9.52
CA GLU A 4 58.83 -22.26 -10.04
C GLU A 4 58.13 -21.05 -10.69
N SER A 5 57.32 -21.29 -11.74
CA SER A 5 56.21 -20.44 -12.22
C SER A 5 55.71 -21.04 -13.55
N SER A 6 54.46 -21.30 -13.86
CA SER A 6 53.17 -21.20 -13.20
C SER A 6 52.18 -21.88 -14.16
N THR A 7 51.31 -22.73 -13.62
CA THR A 7 49.97 -23.08 -14.12
C THR A 7 49.44 -22.30 -15.33
N SER A 8 49.22 -22.98 -16.45
CA SER A 8 47.98 -22.80 -17.23
C SER A 8 47.58 -24.13 -17.86
N GLU A 9 46.84 -24.95 -17.11
CA GLU A 9 45.89 -25.88 -17.70
C GLU A 9 44.87 -25.02 -18.45
N GLN A 10 45.17 -24.72 -19.72
CA GLN A 10 44.18 -24.14 -20.60
C GLN A 10 43.12 -25.21 -20.77
N ASN A 11 41.96 -24.93 -20.18
CA ASN A 11 40.74 -25.70 -20.25
C ASN A 11 40.22 -25.64 -21.70
N THR A 12 40.96 -26.23 -22.64
CA THR A 12 40.60 -26.25 -24.06
C THR A 12 39.56 -27.34 -24.25
N VAL A 13 38.34 -26.89 -24.56
CA VAL A 13 37.22 -27.78 -24.87
C VAL A 13 37.66 -28.73 -26.00
N PRO A 14 37.48 -30.07 -25.84
CA PRO A 14 37.91 -31.03 -26.84
C PRO A 14 37.34 -30.70 -28.22
N GLN A 15 38.20 -30.55 -29.23
CA GLN A 15 37.80 -30.13 -30.59
C GLN A 15 36.69 -31.02 -31.20
N HIS A 16 36.65 -32.31 -30.83
CA HIS A 16 35.61 -33.24 -31.25
C HIS A 16 34.19 -32.78 -30.84
N ARG A 17 34.02 -32.12 -29.69
CA ARG A 17 32.71 -31.59 -29.27
C ARG A 17 32.21 -30.48 -30.16
N PHE A 18 33.11 -29.69 -30.75
CA PHE A 18 32.73 -28.65 -31.71
C PHE A 18 32.42 -29.25 -33.08
N ALA A 19 33.17 -30.26 -33.52
CA ALA A 19 32.88 -30.95 -34.78
C ALA A 19 31.49 -31.60 -34.76
N GLU A 20 31.15 -32.29 -33.69
CA GLU A 20 29.84 -32.91 -33.48
C GLU A 20 28.71 -31.86 -33.47
N LYS A 21 28.88 -30.75 -32.74
CA LYS A 21 27.90 -29.66 -32.74
C LYS A 21 27.77 -28.96 -34.08
N VAL A 22 28.86 -28.81 -34.83
CA VAL A 22 28.83 -28.20 -36.17
C VAL A 22 28.12 -29.13 -37.16
N GLU A 23 28.33 -30.44 -37.05
CA GLU A 23 27.62 -31.43 -37.84
C GLU A 23 26.12 -31.48 -37.50
N GLU A 24 25.77 -31.44 -36.20
CA GLU A 24 24.39 -31.35 -35.72
C GLU A 24 23.70 -30.07 -36.20
N VAL A 25 24.37 -28.92 -36.12
CA VAL A 25 23.85 -27.64 -36.63
C VAL A 25 23.66 -27.70 -38.14
N LYS A 26 24.59 -28.29 -38.88
CA LYS A 26 24.49 -28.41 -40.34
C LYS A 26 23.36 -29.35 -40.76
N GLU A 27 23.18 -30.46 -40.04
CA GLU A 27 22.08 -31.41 -40.29
C GLU A 27 20.73 -30.78 -39.94
N LEU A 28 20.67 -29.98 -38.88
CA LEU A 28 19.49 -29.18 -38.53
C LEU A 28 19.21 -28.09 -39.57
N GLU A 29 20.23 -27.38 -40.05
CA GLU A 29 20.09 -26.39 -41.12
C GLU A 29 19.61 -27.01 -42.43
N GLU A 30 20.11 -28.21 -42.80
CA GLU A 30 19.60 -28.94 -43.96
C GLU A 30 18.15 -29.39 -43.76
N LYS A 31 17.78 -29.89 -42.57
CA LYS A 31 16.39 -30.25 -42.24
C LYS A 31 15.46 -29.04 -42.24
N VAL A 32 15.89 -27.89 -41.71
CA VAL A 32 15.12 -26.64 -41.77
C VAL A 32 14.99 -26.16 -43.21
N SER A 33 16.07 -26.21 -44.00
CA SER A 33 16.04 -25.81 -45.40
C SER A 33 15.15 -26.72 -46.26
N THR A 34 15.10 -28.03 -46.00
CA THR A 34 14.19 -28.93 -46.71
C THR A 34 12.74 -28.72 -46.27
N LEU A 35 12.48 -28.52 -44.97
CA LEU A 35 11.15 -28.18 -44.46
C LEU A 35 10.63 -26.84 -44.98
N GLU A 36 11.50 -25.83 -45.12
CA GLU A 36 11.16 -24.52 -45.71
C GLU A 36 10.93 -24.60 -47.23
N LYS A 37 11.58 -25.54 -47.93
CA LYS A 37 11.38 -25.75 -49.37
C LYS A 37 10.14 -26.59 -49.68
N ASP A 38 9.76 -27.50 -48.79
CA ASP A 38 8.58 -28.36 -48.92
C ASP A 38 7.30 -27.70 -48.35
N ALA A 39 7.42 -26.61 -47.59
CA ALA A 39 6.30 -25.79 -47.18
C ALA A 39 6.05 -24.68 -48.23
N PRO A 40 4.90 -24.68 -48.95
CA PRO A 40 4.53 -23.48 -49.69
C PRO A 40 4.37 -22.34 -48.67
N GLY A 41 5.03 -21.21 -48.91
CA GLY A 41 4.95 -20.00 -48.08
C GLY A 41 3.56 -19.33 -48.01
N LYS A 42 2.49 -20.11 -48.20
CA LYS A 42 1.09 -19.73 -48.05
C LYS A 42 0.44 -20.70 -47.07
N LEU A 43 -0.13 -20.14 -46.00
CA LEU A 43 -0.96 -20.87 -45.05
C LEU A 43 -1.99 -21.72 -45.80
N THR A 44 -2.22 -22.94 -45.34
CA THR A 44 -3.32 -23.74 -45.90
C THR A 44 -4.65 -23.03 -45.62
N PRO A 45 -5.70 -23.24 -46.43
CA PRO A 45 -7.00 -22.60 -46.20
C PRO A 45 -7.61 -22.87 -44.81
N GLU A 46 -7.19 -23.97 -44.17
CA GLU A 46 -7.58 -24.32 -42.80
C GLU A 46 -6.79 -23.51 -41.76
N GLN A 47 -5.49 -23.32 -41.98
CA GLN A 47 -4.65 -22.47 -41.13
C GLN A 47 -5.01 -20.98 -41.23
N GLU A 48 -5.39 -20.49 -42.42
CA GLU A 48 -5.88 -19.11 -42.59
C GLU A 48 -7.18 -18.88 -41.79
N LYS A 49 -8.10 -19.85 -41.80
CA LYS A 49 -9.33 -19.80 -41.00
C LYS A 49 -9.04 -19.85 -39.50
N GLU A 50 -8.08 -20.69 -39.10
CA GLU A 50 -7.65 -20.77 -37.69
C GLU A 50 -7.04 -19.44 -37.24
N GLN A 51 -6.23 -18.80 -38.07
CA GLN A 51 -5.64 -17.49 -37.76
C GLN A 51 -6.71 -16.40 -37.67
N GLN A 52 -7.67 -16.35 -38.61
CA GLN A 52 -8.80 -15.42 -38.54
C GLN A 52 -9.64 -15.63 -37.28
N ALA A 53 -9.89 -16.88 -36.89
CA ALA A 53 -10.61 -17.20 -35.67
C ALA A 53 -9.84 -16.73 -34.42
N LYS A 54 -8.52 -16.90 -34.39
CA LYS A 54 -7.67 -16.39 -33.29
C LYS A 54 -7.70 -14.88 -33.20
N GLU A 55 -7.59 -14.18 -34.32
CA GLU A 55 -7.65 -12.72 -34.37
C GLU A 55 -9.01 -12.20 -33.89
N TYR A 56 -10.10 -12.84 -34.33
CA TYR A 56 -11.46 -12.51 -33.88
C TYR A 56 -11.65 -12.72 -32.38
N LEU A 57 -11.24 -13.88 -31.85
CA LEU A 57 -11.35 -14.18 -30.41
C LEU A 57 -10.47 -13.24 -29.57
N THR A 58 -9.28 -12.91 -30.06
CA THR A 58 -8.39 -11.94 -29.40
C THR A 58 -9.02 -10.55 -29.38
N GLY A 59 -9.65 -10.14 -30.48
CA GLY A 59 -10.39 -8.88 -30.58
C GLY A 59 -11.55 -8.82 -29.58
N LEU A 60 -12.36 -9.88 -29.50
CA LEU A 60 -13.45 -9.98 -28.53
C LEU A 60 -12.95 -9.94 -27.08
N MET A 61 -11.88 -10.66 -26.77
CA MET A 61 -11.28 -10.63 -25.42
C MET A 61 -10.82 -9.22 -25.06
N LYS A 62 -10.18 -8.52 -25.99
CA LYS A 62 -9.73 -7.15 -25.76
C LYS A 62 -10.90 -6.20 -25.52
N GLU A 63 -11.95 -6.31 -26.31
CA GLU A 63 -13.16 -5.50 -26.15
C GLU A 63 -13.86 -5.76 -24.79
N GLU A 64 -13.94 -7.02 -24.36
CA GLU A 64 -14.45 -7.40 -23.04
C GLU A 64 -13.63 -6.80 -21.91
N LEU A 65 -12.29 -6.86 -22.00
CA LEU A 65 -11.39 -6.26 -21.02
C LEU A 65 -11.55 -4.74 -20.95
N ASP A 66 -11.58 -4.06 -22.10
CA ASP A 66 -11.76 -2.60 -22.17
C ASP A 66 -13.11 -2.18 -21.56
N LYS A 67 -14.19 -2.93 -21.82
CA LYS A 67 -15.50 -2.70 -21.18
C LYS A 67 -15.44 -2.88 -19.67
N ARG A 68 -14.76 -3.92 -19.19
CA ARG A 68 -14.63 -4.20 -17.76
C ARG A 68 -13.82 -3.12 -17.05
N ASP A 69 -12.73 -2.67 -17.65
CA ASP A 69 -11.90 -1.59 -17.13
C ASP A 69 -12.66 -0.26 -17.10
N THR A 70 -13.44 0.01 -18.14
CA THR A 70 -14.31 1.21 -18.17
C THR A 70 -15.38 1.14 -17.08
N ALA A 71 -16.08 0.01 -16.95
CA ALA A 71 -17.07 -0.19 -15.91
C ALA A 71 -16.49 -0.08 -14.50
N LYS A 72 -15.26 -0.58 -14.29
CA LYS A 72 -14.56 -0.44 -13.01
C LYS A 72 -14.21 1.02 -12.72
N LYS A 73 -13.65 1.75 -13.69
CA LYS A 73 -13.35 3.19 -13.53
C LYS A 73 -14.62 4.00 -13.25
N GLU A 74 -15.71 3.71 -13.93
CA GLU A 74 -17.00 4.36 -13.68
C GLU A 74 -17.50 4.07 -12.26
N ALA A 75 -17.43 2.82 -11.81
CA ALA A 75 -17.76 2.45 -10.44
C ALA A 75 -16.89 3.21 -9.41
N ASP A 76 -15.57 3.22 -9.60
CA ASP A 76 -14.62 3.92 -8.74
C ASP A 76 -14.95 5.43 -8.68
N THR A 77 -15.26 6.07 -9.82
CA THR A 77 -15.65 7.50 -9.84
C THR A 77 -16.99 7.79 -9.16
N VAL A 78 -17.94 6.86 -9.23
CA VAL A 78 -19.23 7.01 -8.54
C VAL A 78 -19.04 6.88 -7.04
N GLU A 79 -18.24 5.92 -6.59
CA GLU A 79 -17.89 5.74 -5.18
C GLU A 79 -17.12 6.95 -4.63
N GLU A 80 -16.13 7.46 -5.37
CA GLU A 80 -15.38 8.65 -4.97
C GLU A 80 -16.29 9.89 -4.87
N ARG A 81 -17.20 10.08 -5.83
CA ARG A 81 -18.17 11.19 -5.76
C ARG A 81 -19.08 11.06 -4.55
N LYS A 82 -19.57 9.85 -4.28
CA LYS A 82 -20.44 9.59 -3.13
C LYS A 82 -19.69 9.83 -1.82
N PHE A 83 -18.47 9.34 -1.69
CA PHE A 83 -17.63 9.58 -0.51
C PHE A 83 -17.40 11.08 -0.29
N ASN A 84 -17.04 11.82 -1.34
CA ASN A 84 -16.83 13.27 -1.23
C ASN A 84 -18.10 14.01 -0.81
N GLN A 85 -19.25 13.58 -1.31
CA GLN A 85 -20.55 14.12 -0.90
C GLN A 85 -20.84 13.80 0.57
N ASP A 86 -20.67 12.55 1.00
CA ASP A 86 -20.88 12.13 2.39
C ASP A 86 -19.96 12.90 3.37
N VAL A 87 -18.71 13.18 2.97
CA VAL A 87 -17.77 14.01 3.73
C VAL A 87 -18.25 15.45 3.81
N GLN A 88 -18.72 16.01 2.69
CA GLN A 88 -19.23 17.38 2.67
C GLN A 88 -20.48 17.51 3.54
N ASP A 89 -21.44 16.60 3.42
CA ASP A 89 -22.67 16.59 4.22
C ASP A 89 -22.33 16.50 5.72
N ALA A 90 -21.37 15.63 6.08
CA ALA A 90 -20.90 15.51 7.46
C ALA A 90 -20.21 16.79 7.97
N LEU A 91 -19.51 17.54 7.13
CA LEU A 91 -18.86 18.80 7.49
C LEU A 91 -19.85 19.97 7.56
N ASP A 92 -20.85 20.00 6.68
CA ASP A 92 -21.90 21.01 6.69
C ASP A 92 -22.77 20.90 7.95
N GLU A 93 -23.07 19.67 8.40
CA GLU A 93 -23.69 19.40 9.70
C GLU A 93 -22.77 19.78 10.89
N ASN A 94 -21.45 19.94 10.67
CA ASN A 94 -20.44 20.09 11.72
C ASN A 94 -19.38 21.14 11.37
N GLN A 95 -19.81 22.40 11.23
CA GLN A 95 -18.96 23.53 10.79
C GLN A 95 -17.73 23.82 11.69
N ASP A 96 -17.73 23.32 12.93
CA ASP A 96 -16.60 23.45 13.85
C ASP A 96 -15.41 22.55 13.49
N ALA A 97 -15.62 21.54 12.64
CA ALA A 97 -14.61 20.59 12.22
C ALA A 97 -13.83 21.09 10.99
N LYS A 98 -12.50 21.11 11.07
CA LYS A 98 -11.66 21.41 9.91
C LYS A 98 -11.62 20.22 8.96
N LYS A 99 -12.01 20.44 7.70
CA LYS A 99 -12.00 19.43 6.63
C LYS A 99 -10.68 18.66 6.53
N ALA A 100 -9.55 19.37 6.56
CA ALA A 100 -8.23 18.74 6.45
C ALA A 100 -7.92 17.79 7.60
N ASP A 101 -8.30 18.14 8.83
CA ASP A 101 -8.07 17.31 10.01
C ASP A 101 -9.01 16.09 10.03
N PHE A 102 -10.27 16.28 9.59
CA PHE A 102 -11.22 15.18 9.46
C PHE A 102 -10.82 14.19 8.36
N LEU A 103 -10.40 14.67 7.18
CA LEU A 103 -9.92 13.79 6.12
C LEU A 103 -8.72 12.97 6.57
N LYS A 104 -7.77 13.60 7.27
CA LYS A 104 -6.62 12.89 7.86
C LYS A 104 -7.04 11.84 8.89
N PHE A 105 -8.04 12.15 9.71
CA PHE A 105 -8.63 11.17 10.63
C PHE A 105 -9.25 9.97 9.89
N VAL A 106 -9.99 10.23 8.80
CA VAL A 106 -10.56 9.16 7.96
C VAL A 106 -9.48 8.36 7.23
N GLU A 107 -8.38 8.97 6.80
CA GLU A 107 -7.24 8.23 6.21
C GLU A 107 -6.55 7.32 7.24
N GLU A 108 -6.38 7.79 8.48
CA GLU A 108 -5.68 7.03 9.52
C GLU A 108 -6.58 5.96 10.17
N GLN A 109 -7.90 6.19 10.23
CA GLN A 109 -8.83 5.41 11.05
C GLN A 109 -10.12 4.99 10.34
N GLY A 110 -10.28 5.33 9.06
CA GLY A 110 -11.52 5.11 8.30
C GLY A 110 -11.95 3.66 8.24
N ASP A 111 -10.99 2.72 8.21
CA ASP A 111 -11.26 1.27 8.19
C ASP A 111 -12.00 0.78 9.45
N ASN A 112 -11.92 1.52 10.55
CA ASN A 112 -12.62 1.20 11.79
C ASN A 112 -14.09 1.65 11.78
N PHE A 113 -14.53 2.37 10.74
CA PHE A 113 -15.86 2.96 10.68
C PHE A 113 -16.62 2.50 9.43
N THR A 114 -17.89 2.17 9.61
CA THR A 114 -18.78 1.72 8.53
C THR A 114 -19.31 2.87 7.66
N SER A 115 -19.14 4.12 8.08
CA SER A 115 -19.64 5.29 7.36
C SER A 115 -18.85 6.56 7.71
N VAL A 116 -18.85 7.54 6.81
CA VAL A 116 -18.25 8.86 7.05
C VAL A 116 -18.96 9.58 8.21
N LYS A 117 -20.27 9.39 8.35
CA LYS A 117 -21.06 10.00 9.43
C LYS A 117 -20.67 9.45 10.81
N SER A 118 -20.44 8.14 10.93
CA SER A 118 -19.97 7.54 12.19
C SER A 118 -18.54 7.98 12.54
N ALA A 119 -17.66 8.07 11.54
CA ALA A 119 -16.32 8.64 11.70
C ALA A 119 -16.38 10.10 12.20
N MET A 120 -17.27 10.94 11.63
CA MET A 120 -17.44 12.34 12.05
C MET A 120 -17.97 12.46 13.48
N SER A 121 -18.93 11.62 13.87
CA SER A 121 -19.46 11.59 15.24
C SER A 121 -18.36 11.28 16.25
N PHE A 122 -17.52 10.28 15.96
CA PHE A 122 -16.40 9.92 16.84
C PHE A 122 -15.34 11.02 16.90
N TYR A 123 -15.01 11.61 15.75
CA TYR A 123 -14.09 12.74 15.65
C TYR A 123 -14.52 13.92 16.56
N LYS A 124 -15.82 14.24 16.61
CA LYS A 124 -16.35 15.27 17.52
C LYS A 124 -16.28 14.88 18.99
N GLN A 125 -16.66 13.64 19.33
CA GLN A 125 -16.59 13.18 20.71
C GLN A 125 -15.16 13.30 21.25
N LEU A 126 -14.16 12.96 20.43
CA LEU A 126 -12.75 13.08 20.76
C LEU A 126 -12.30 14.54 20.91
N GLY A 127 -12.80 15.42 20.04
CA GLY A 127 -12.55 16.86 20.15
C GLY A 127 -13.18 17.48 21.41
N SER A 128 -14.32 16.98 21.87
CA SER A 128 -14.96 17.42 23.12
C SER A 128 -14.16 16.94 24.32
N THR A 129 -13.88 15.63 24.41
CA THR A 129 -13.14 15.07 25.55
C THR A 129 -11.74 15.66 25.70
N ALA A 130 -11.05 15.97 24.59
CA ALA A 130 -9.76 16.65 24.65
C ALA A 130 -9.86 18.11 25.14
N LYS A 131 -10.96 18.81 24.84
CA LYS A 131 -11.20 20.16 25.37
C LYS A 131 -11.55 20.11 26.86
N ASP A 132 -12.38 19.15 27.26
CA ASP A 132 -12.80 18.96 28.64
C ASP A 132 -11.60 18.60 29.53
N ALA A 133 -10.75 17.65 29.10
CA ALA A 133 -9.52 17.28 29.82
C ALA A 133 -8.54 18.46 29.96
N LYS A 134 -8.44 19.32 28.94
CA LYS A 134 -7.58 20.53 29.00
C LYS A 134 -8.16 21.58 29.95
N ALA A 135 -9.49 21.72 29.99
CA ALA A 135 -10.15 22.65 30.90
C ALA A 135 -9.98 22.20 32.37
N GLU A 136 -10.17 20.91 32.63
CA GLU A 136 -9.97 20.30 33.95
C GLU A 136 -8.52 20.44 34.42
N GLY A 137 -7.53 20.14 33.56
CA GLY A 137 -6.12 20.33 33.90
C GLY A 137 -5.75 21.80 34.20
N GLN A 138 -6.37 22.76 33.52
CA GLN A 138 -6.16 24.19 33.82
C GLN A 138 -6.86 24.62 35.12
N GLU A 139 -8.01 24.04 35.45
CA GLU A 139 -8.70 24.29 36.71
C GLU A 139 -7.92 23.69 37.89
N GLU A 140 -7.37 22.49 37.74
CA GLU A 140 -6.46 21.88 38.72
C GLU A 140 -5.17 22.67 38.89
N GLU A 141 -4.57 23.20 37.82
CA GLU A 141 -3.41 24.08 37.93
C GLU A 141 -3.72 25.41 38.63
N ARG A 142 -4.92 25.96 38.42
CA ARG A 142 -5.35 27.22 39.04
C ARG A 142 -5.85 27.05 40.47
N SER A 143 -6.33 25.86 40.83
CA SER A 143 -6.80 25.52 42.18
C SER A 143 -5.69 24.99 43.08
N LYS A 144 -4.48 24.77 42.55
CA LYS A 144 -3.29 24.56 43.38
C LYS A 144 -3.01 25.82 44.19
N PRO A 145 -2.98 25.74 45.53
CA PRO A 145 -2.60 26.88 46.35
C PRO A 145 -1.14 27.27 46.05
N ASP A 146 -0.88 28.57 45.89
CA ASP A 146 0.48 29.12 45.83
C ASP A 146 1.17 28.80 47.16
N LEU A 147 1.91 27.70 47.20
CA LEU A 147 2.73 27.36 48.36
C LEU A 147 3.92 28.33 48.38
N PRO A 148 4.18 29.02 49.50
CA PRO A 148 5.37 29.86 49.60
C PRO A 148 6.59 28.97 49.35
N SER A 149 7.49 29.43 48.46
CA SER A 149 8.72 28.73 48.11
C SER A 149 9.56 28.54 49.38
N SER A 150 9.42 27.37 49.99
CA SER A 150 10.21 26.93 51.12
C SER A 150 11.47 26.29 50.55
N GLU A 151 12.59 27.01 50.61
CA GLU A 151 13.92 26.39 50.61
C GLU A 151 13.93 25.32 51.70
N GLY A 152 13.78 24.07 51.30
CA GLY A 152 13.62 22.93 52.19
C GLY A 152 14.01 21.66 51.46
N GLU A 153 15.32 21.45 51.38
CA GLU A 153 16.01 20.23 50.99
C GLU A 153 15.31 19.01 51.61
N THR A 154 14.51 18.28 50.82
CA THR A 154 14.05 16.93 51.17
C THR A 154 13.82 16.13 49.88
N GLU A 155 14.72 15.20 49.65
CA GLU A 155 14.59 14.13 48.67
C GLU A 155 13.44 13.21 49.09
N GLU A 156 12.31 13.26 48.39
CA GLU A 156 11.41 12.11 48.28
C GLU A 156 10.62 12.21 46.96
N ILE A 157 11.25 11.70 45.90
CA ILE A 157 10.64 11.55 44.58
C ILE A 157 9.66 10.37 44.68
N THR A 158 8.42 10.65 45.08
CA THR A 158 7.28 9.80 44.68
C THR A 158 6.75 10.35 43.36
N GLU A 159 7.39 9.94 42.27
CA GLU A 159 6.92 10.18 40.90
C GLU A 159 5.51 9.59 40.74
N ALA A 160 4.50 10.46 40.79
CA ALA A 160 3.24 10.21 40.10
C ALA A 160 3.54 10.18 38.59
N PRO A 161 2.96 9.26 37.81
CA PRO A 161 3.36 9.06 36.42
C PRO A 161 3.15 10.36 35.62
N GLU A 162 4.25 10.97 35.17
CA GLU A 162 4.28 12.17 34.33
C GLU A 162 3.76 11.91 32.90
N GLU A 163 3.05 10.81 32.63
CA GLU A 163 2.80 10.37 31.26
C GLU A 163 1.84 11.28 30.49
N ASP A 164 0.93 12.01 31.14
CA ASP A 164 -0.16 12.71 30.41
C ASP A 164 0.10 14.18 30.05
N LYS A 165 1.06 14.86 30.69
CA LYS A 165 1.17 16.34 30.56
C LYS A 165 1.70 16.84 29.21
N ASN A 166 2.31 15.97 28.40
CA ASN A 166 2.90 16.31 27.10
C ASN A 166 2.33 15.50 25.93
N LYS A 167 1.23 14.77 26.11
CA LYS A 167 0.64 13.98 25.02
C LYS A 167 0.03 14.92 23.99
N SER A 168 0.59 14.89 22.78
CA SER A 168 -0.02 15.54 21.62
C SER A 168 -1.41 14.95 21.39
N PHE A 169 -2.36 15.75 20.90
CA PHE A 169 -3.70 15.29 20.56
C PHE A 169 -3.69 13.92 19.86
N ARG A 170 -2.75 13.70 18.92
CA ARG A 170 -2.56 12.42 18.21
C ARG A 170 -2.15 11.23 19.11
N GLN A 171 -1.38 11.45 20.16
CA GLN A 171 -1.01 10.41 21.13
C GLN A 171 -2.21 9.98 21.96
N VAL A 172 -3.07 10.92 22.34
CA VAL A 172 -4.33 10.62 23.04
C VAL A 172 -5.28 9.80 22.16
N ILE A 173 -5.35 10.10 20.85
CA ILE A 173 -6.12 9.29 19.88
C ILE A 173 -5.58 7.85 19.81
N ALA A 174 -4.27 7.70 19.65
CA ALA A 174 -3.63 6.38 19.51
C ALA A 174 -3.79 5.51 20.76
N GLU A 175 -3.80 6.11 21.94
CA GLU A 175 -3.93 5.43 23.22
C GLU A 175 -5.38 5.04 23.54
N ALA A 176 -6.36 5.91 23.27
CA ALA A 176 -7.78 5.59 23.42
C ALA A 176 -8.20 4.43 22.50
N MET A 177 -7.67 4.38 21.28
CA MET A 177 -7.87 3.28 20.33
C MET A 177 -7.25 1.97 20.84
N ARG A 178 -6.02 2.03 21.38
CA ARG A 178 -5.33 0.86 21.96
C ARG A 178 -6.08 0.30 23.17
N GLY A 179 -6.63 1.17 24.02
CA GLY A 179 -7.45 0.80 25.17
C GLY A 179 -8.82 0.21 24.81
N ALA A 180 -9.39 0.57 23.66
CA ALA A 180 -10.64 0.00 23.17
C ALA A 180 -10.45 -1.40 22.53
N VAL A 181 -9.31 -1.63 21.86
CA VAL A 181 -8.98 -2.94 21.27
C VAL A 181 -8.53 -3.96 22.34
N GLY A 182 -7.82 -3.51 23.38
CA GLY A 182 -7.29 -4.36 24.45
C GLY A 182 -8.30 -4.80 25.53
N LYS A 183 -9.58 -4.41 25.45
CA LYS A 183 -10.64 -4.89 26.36
C LYS A 183 -11.49 -6.01 25.75
N SER A 184 -10.98 -6.65 24.70
CA SER A 184 -11.63 -7.72 23.94
C SER A 184 -11.00 -9.10 24.19
N GLU A 185 -10.38 -9.33 25.35
CA GLU A 185 -10.00 -10.66 25.84
C GLU A 185 -10.69 -10.97 27.18
#